data_AF-A0A4V1D2Z9-F1
#
_entry.id   AF-A0A4V1D2Z9-F1
#
_cell.length_a   1.000
_cell.length_b   1.000
_cell.length_c   1.000
_cell.angle_alpha   90.00
_cell.angle_beta   90.00
_cell.angle_gamma   90.00
#
_symmetry.space_group_name_H-M   'P 1'
#
loop_
_entity.id
_entity.type
_entity.pdbx_description
1 polymer ?
#
loop_
_entity_poly.entity_id
_entity_poly.type
_entity_poly.pdbx_seq_one_letter_code
_entity_poly.pdbx_strand_id
1 'polypeptide(L)'
;MANSRVAMVTSGTAALECALAGCPQVVCYRAVGWKWAHDIFLHILKIPYASLPNLVGGKIDRLTRNEVNREAVRTGVRGCVVPEMLVHNCTPEMVDRQLAPLIGDTSERRAQLDGYDRVRRILHTDSSAAANVAALILRSLGGR
;
A
#
# COMPACT_ATOMS: atom_id res chain seq x y z
N MET A 1 15.91 1.71 1.38
CA MET A 1 14.82 2.67 1.04
C MET A 1 15.04 4.06 1.61
N ALA A 2 15.51 4.21 2.86
CA ALA A 2 15.68 5.53 3.50
C ALA A 2 16.56 6.55 2.74
N ASN A 3 17.48 6.10 1.87
CA ASN A 3 18.31 6.98 1.03
C ASN A 3 17.81 7.15 -0.41
N SER A 4 16.69 6.51 -0.76
CA SER A 4 16.10 6.59 -2.10
C SER A 4 15.18 7.80 -2.18
N ARG A 5 15.19 8.53 -3.31
CA ARG A 5 14.27 9.65 -3.53
C ARG A 5 12.83 9.18 -3.75
N VAL A 6 12.68 8.08 -4.47
CA VAL A 6 11.42 7.37 -4.78
C VAL A 6 11.69 5.87 -4.87
N ALA A 7 10.65 5.04 -4.77
CA ALA A 7 10.73 3.59 -4.92
C ALA A 7 9.60 3.01 -5.78
N MET A 8 9.90 1.93 -6.49
CA MET A 8 8.90 1.01 -7.05
C MET A 8 8.92 -0.27 -6.22
N VAL A 9 7.76 -0.71 -5.74
CA VAL A 9 7.68 -1.88 -4.85
C VAL A 9 6.63 -2.89 -5.33
N THR A 10 6.85 -4.17 -5.06
CA THR A 10 6.00 -5.28 -5.54
C THR A 10 5.43 -6.15 -4.41
N SER A 11 5.72 -5.85 -3.14
CA SER A 11 5.24 -6.60 -1.96
C SER A 11 4.59 -5.66 -0.95
N GLY A 12 3.51 -6.13 -0.30
CA GLY A 12 2.80 -5.36 0.73
C GLY A 12 3.69 -5.01 1.92
N THR A 13 4.57 -5.92 2.35
CA THR A 13 5.53 -5.69 3.45
C THR A 13 6.57 -4.65 3.04
N ALA A 14 7.17 -4.81 1.85
CA ALA A 14 8.14 -3.84 1.34
C ALA A 14 7.51 -2.45 1.18
N ALA A 15 6.23 -2.37 0.79
CA ALA A 15 5.51 -1.11 0.68
C ALA A 15 5.33 -0.42 2.04
N LEU A 16 5.03 -1.19 3.09
CA LEU A 16 4.94 -0.65 4.45
C LEU A 16 6.29 -0.17 4.97
N GLU A 17 7.34 -0.97 4.81
CA GLU A 17 8.69 -0.58 5.17
C GLU A 17 9.13 0.69 4.43
N CYS A 18 8.76 0.83 3.15
CA CYS A 18 9.03 2.02 2.35
C CYS A 18 8.32 3.26 2.91
N ALA A 19 7.04 3.11 3.26
CA ALA A 19 6.24 4.18 3.87
C ALA A 19 6.80 4.59 5.24
N LEU A 20 7.14 3.63 6.09
CA LEU A 20 7.73 3.88 7.41
C LEU A 20 9.11 4.53 7.31
N ALA A 21 9.89 4.21 6.27
CA ALA A 21 11.15 4.87 5.95
C ALA A 21 10.97 6.27 5.31
N GLY A 22 9.74 6.68 5.00
CA GLY A 22 9.44 8.00 4.43
C GLY A 22 9.83 8.15 2.96
N CYS A 23 9.99 7.04 2.25
CA CYS A 23 10.32 7.06 0.83
C CYS A 23 9.02 7.02 -0.01
N PRO A 24 8.73 8.07 -0.81
CA PRO A 24 7.59 8.04 -1.72
C PRO A 24 7.70 6.89 -2.71
N GLN A 25 6.58 6.27 -3.03
CA GLN A 25 6.58 5.02 -3.77
C GLN A 25 5.39 4.87 -4.70
N VAL A 26 5.52 3.93 -5.62
CA VAL A 26 4.40 3.35 -6.36
C VAL A 26 4.40 1.84 -6.18
N VAL A 27 3.22 1.25 -6.08
CA VAL A 27 3.04 -0.19 -5.90
C VAL A 27 2.71 -0.85 -7.23
N CYS A 28 3.54 -1.80 -7.62
CA CYS A 28 3.52 -2.47 -8.91
C CYS A 28 3.23 -3.96 -8.72
N TYR A 29 2.06 -4.43 -9.15
CA TYR A 29 1.75 -5.86 -9.14
C TYR A 29 1.48 -6.35 -10.56
N ARG A 30 2.52 -6.73 -11.31
CA ARG A 30 2.32 -7.30 -12.65
C ARG A 30 1.97 -8.79 -12.52
N ALA A 31 0.94 -9.22 -13.24
CA ALA A 31 0.69 -10.64 -13.49
C ALA A 31 0.35 -10.85 -14.96
N VAL A 32 0.73 -12.01 -15.50
CA VAL A 32 0.47 -12.39 -16.90
C VAL A 32 -0.90 -13.05 -16.95
N GLY A 33 -1.86 -12.39 -17.59
CA GLY A 33 -3.24 -12.87 -17.73
C GLY A 33 -4.04 -12.00 -18.68
N TRP A 34 -5.11 -12.56 -19.23
CA TRP A 34 -5.99 -11.84 -20.16
C TRP A 34 -6.79 -10.74 -19.43
N LYS A 35 -6.96 -9.56 -20.05
CA LYS A 35 -7.58 -8.36 -19.43
C LYS A 35 -8.90 -8.65 -18.70
N TRP A 36 -9.79 -9.43 -19.32
CA TRP A 36 -11.10 -9.78 -18.78
C TRP A 36 -11.04 -10.61 -17.48
N ALA A 37 -10.07 -11.52 -17.34
CA ALA A 37 -9.86 -12.27 -16.10
C ALA A 37 -9.42 -11.34 -14.95
N HIS A 38 -8.78 -10.22 -15.27
CA HIS A 38 -8.36 -9.24 -14.27
C HIS A 38 -9.48 -8.32 -13.79
N ASP A 39 -10.35 -7.89 -14.70
CA ASP A 39 -11.52 -7.10 -14.31
C ASP A 39 -12.40 -7.91 -13.36
N ILE A 40 -12.51 -9.22 -13.58
CA ILE A 40 -13.13 -10.17 -12.64
C ILE A 40 -12.36 -10.23 -11.31
N PHE A 41 -11.03 -10.30 -11.34
CA PHE A 41 -10.21 -10.31 -10.12
C PHE A 41 -10.45 -9.08 -9.21
N LEU A 42 -10.60 -7.88 -9.79
CA LEU A 42 -10.94 -6.67 -9.03
C LEU A 42 -12.30 -6.78 -8.34
N HIS A 43 -13.28 -7.45 -8.98
CA HIS A 43 -14.59 -7.70 -8.38
C HIS A 43 -14.55 -8.78 -7.29
N ILE A 44 -13.59 -9.71 -7.36
CA ILE A 44 -13.35 -10.79 -6.38
C ILE A 44 -12.63 -10.28 -5.12
N LEU A 45 -11.79 -9.25 -5.23
CA LEU A 45 -11.13 -8.66 -4.06
C LEU A 45 -12.18 -8.17 -3.05
N LYS A 46 -12.11 -8.71 -1.83
CA LYS A 46 -13.02 -8.39 -0.71
C LYS A 46 -12.64 -7.10 0.03
N ILE A 47 -11.42 -6.60 -0.21
CA ILE A 47 -10.83 -5.43 0.45
C ILE A 47 -10.57 -4.31 -0.57
N PRO A 48 -10.61 -3.04 -0.15
CA PRO A 48 -10.42 -1.89 -1.06
C PRO A 48 -9.01 -1.77 -1.63
N TYR A 49 -7.99 -2.19 -0.88
CA TYR A 49 -6.58 -1.95 -1.22
C TYR A 49 -5.77 -3.25 -1.16
N ALA A 50 -4.65 -3.32 -1.88
CA ALA A 50 -3.72 -4.46 -1.79
C ALA A 50 -2.49 -4.17 -0.92
N SER A 51 -2.01 -2.93 -0.92
CA SER A 51 -0.81 -2.55 -0.18
C SER A 51 -1.12 -2.19 1.27
N LEU A 52 -0.20 -2.52 2.16
CA LEU A 52 -0.34 -2.25 3.59
C LEU A 52 -0.46 -0.75 3.92
N PRO A 53 0.29 0.20 3.31
CA PRO A 53 0.10 1.62 3.59
C PRO A 53 -1.35 2.08 3.35
N ASN A 54 -1.97 1.61 2.27
CA ASN A 54 -3.37 1.94 1.95
C ASN A 54 -4.36 1.22 2.88
N LEU A 55 -4.09 -0.03 3.26
CA LEU A 55 -4.93 -0.76 4.23
C LEU A 55 -4.89 -0.13 5.62
N VAL A 56 -3.72 0.36 6.06
CA VAL A 56 -3.56 1.00 7.37
C VAL A 56 -4.12 2.42 7.35
N GLY A 57 -3.81 3.21 6.32
CA GLY A 57 -4.19 4.62 6.24
C GLY A 57 -5.57 4.88 5.64
N GLY A 58 -6.20 3.87 5.03
CA GLY A 58 -7.47 3.97 4.34
C GLY A 58 -8.63 3.32 5.09
N LYS A 59 -9.85 3.69 4.71
CA LYS A 59 -11.06 3.10 5.28
C LYS A 59 -11.32 1.71 4.68
N ILE A 60 -11.66 0.73 5.51
CA ILE A 60 -11.93 -0.64 5.06
C ILE A 60 -13.42 -0.93 5.24
N ASP A 61 -14.20 -0.61 4.21
CA ASP A 61 -15.62 -0.97 4.13
C ASP A 61 -16.07 -1.25 2.68
N ARG A 62 -17.29 -1.77 2.52
CA ARG A 62 -17.84 -2.16 1.22
C ARG A 62 -18.05 -0.98 0.28
N LEU A 63 -18.39 0.20 0.79
CA LEU A 63 -18.61 1.41 -0.02
C LEU A 63 -17.27 1.89 -0.59
N THR A 64 -16.26 2.01 0.28
CA THR A 64 -14.89 2.38 -0.07
C THR A 64 -14.34 1.40 -1.12
N ARG A 65 -14.54 0.09 -0.93
CA ARG A 65 -14.14 -0.92 -1.94
C ARG A 65 -14.78 -0.67 -3.31
N ASN A 66 -16.08 -0.37 -3.34
CA ASN A 66 -16.77 -0.13 -4.61
C ASN A 66 -16.30 1.17 -5.28
N GLU A 67 -15.98 2.20 -4.52
CA GLU A 67 -15.41 3.45 -5.02
C GLU A 67 -14.03 3.24 -5.61
N VAL A 68 -13.13 2.60 -4.85
CA VAL A 68 -11.76 2.31 -5.28
C VAL A 68 -11.73 1.41 -6.51
N ASN A 69 -12.63 0.42 -6.60
CA ASN A 69 -12.76 -0.41 -7.80
C ASN A 69 -13.26 0.38 -9.02
N ARG A 70 -14.22 1.31 -8.84
CA ARG A 70 -14.68 2.18 -9.93
C ARG A 70 -13.55 3.09 -10.42
N GLU A 71 -12.75 3.63 -9.51
CA GLU A 71 -11.58 4.43 -9.86
C GLU A 71 -10.52 3.61 -10.62
N ALA A 72 -10.25 2.38 -10.15
CA ALA A 72 -9.31 1.47 -10.80
C ALA A 72 -9.74 1.15 -12.24
N VAL A 73 -11.03 0.90 -12.47
CA VAL A 73 -11.57 0.65 -13.83
C VAL A 73 -11.45 1.89 -14.71
N ARG A 74 -11.65 3.10 -14.14
CA ARG A 74 -11.59 4.36 -14.90
C ARG A 74 -10.16 4.80 -15.25
N THR A 75 -9.21 4.61 -14.33
CA THR A 75 -7.88 5.23 -14.42
C THR A 75 -6.74 4.23 -14.54
N GLY A 76 -6.98 2.96 -14.20
CA GLY A 76 -5.97 1.93 -14.04
C GLY A 76 -5.18 2.02 -12.72
N VAL A 77 -5.41 3.05 -11.91
CA VAL A 77 -4.71 3.27 -10.65
C VAL A 77 -5.72 3.34 -9.51
N ARG A 78 -5.27 2.98 -8.31
CA ARG A 78 -6.07 3.03 -7.09
C ARG A 78 -5.20 3.30 -5.87
N GLY A 79 -5.82 3.53 -4.72
CA GLY A 79 -5.10 3.68 -3.44
C GLY A 79 -5.20 5.09 -2.88
N CYS A 80 -5.27 5.20 -1.55
CA CYS A 80 -5.51 6.46 -0.85
C CYS A 80 -4.24 7.12 -0.26
N VAL A 81 -3.18 6.33 -0.04
CA VAL A 81 -1.88 6.79 0.46
C VAL A 81 -0.82 6.66 -0.64
N VAL A 82 -0.77 5.52 -1.33
CA VAL A 82 0.15 5.25 -2.43
C VAL A 82 -0.62 4.73 -3.65
N PRO A 83 -0.21 5.08 -4.87
CA PRO A 83 -0.80 4.54 -6.08
C PRO A 83 -0.44 3.06 -6.24
N GLU A 84 -1.44 2.24 -6.53
CA GLU A 84 -1.33 0.82 -6.84
C GLU A 84 -1.74 0.60 -8.29
N MET A 85 -0.84 0.01 -9.06
CA MET A 85 -1.13 -0.47 -10.41
C MET A 85 -1.15 -2.00 -10.38
N LEU A 86 -2.33 -2.55 -10.62
CA LEU A 86 -2.53 -3.99 -10.61
C LEU A 86 -2.58 -4.57 -12.02
N VAL A 87 -1.94 -5.73 -12.14
CA VAL A 87 -1.89 -6.63 -13.29
C VAL A 87 -1.67 -5.88 -14.58
N HIS A 88 -2.70 -5.72 -15.42
CA HIS A 88 -2.54 -5.16 -16.75
C HIS A 88 -2.35 -3.64 -16.72
N ASN A 89 -2.74 -2.97 -15.63
CA ASN A 89 -2.50 -1.55 -15.43
C ASN A 89 -1.08 -1.25 -14.95
N CYS A 90 -0.34 -2.25 -14.47
CA CYS A 90 1.08 -2.13 -14.15
C CYS A 90 1.90 -2.15 -15.45
N THR A 91 1.81 -1.10 -16.25
CA THR A 91 2.63 -0.90 -17.47
C THR A 91 3.76 0.10 -17.21
N PRO A 92 4.85 0.07 -17.99
CA PRO A 92 5.92 1.07 -17.87
C PRO A 92 5.41 2.50 -17.94
N GLU A 93 4.47 2.80 -18.83
CA GLU A 93 3.91 4.15 -19.03
C GLU A 93 3.07 4.59 -17.83
N MET A 94 2.31 3.68 -17.24
CA MET A 94 1.52 4.00 -16.05
C MET A 94 2.41 4.19 -14.83
N VAL A 95 3.43 3.33 -14.67
CA VAL A 95 4.42 3.44 -13.60
C VAL A 95 5.15 4.77 -13.70
N ASP A 96 5.64 5.13 -14.89
CA ASP A 96 6.31 6.41 -15.13
C ASP A 96 5.39 7.59 -14.78
N ARG A 97 4.15 7.57 -15.26
CA ARG A 97 3.14 8.61 -14.95
C ARG A 97 2.91 8.79 -13.44
N GLN A 98 2.90 7.71 -12.67
CA GLN A 98 2.68 7.78 -11.22
C GLN A 98 3.96 8.09 -10.43
N LEU A 99 5.13 7.67 -10.93
CA LEU A 99 6.41 7.81 -10.24
C LEU A 99 7.04 9.19 -10.48
N ALA A 100 6.95 9.72 -11.71
CA ALA A 100 7.60 10.97 -12.11
C ALA A 100 7.22 12.17 -11.21
N PRO A 101 5.94 12.37 -10.83
CA PRO A 101 5.58 13.45 -9.90
C PRO A 101 6.26 13.32 -8.53
N LEU A 102 6.60 12.11 -8.09
CA LEU A 102 7.18 11.88 -6.75
C LEU A 102 8.67 12.25 -6.66
N ILE A 103 9.35 12.47 -7.80
CA ILE A 103 10.78 12.80 -7.85
C ILE A 103 11.01 14.23 -7.36
N GLY A 104 10.19 15.19 -7.78
CA GLY A 104 10.26 16.61 -7.36
C GLY A 104 9.48 16.90 -6.09
N ASP A 105 9.48 18.17 -5.65
CA ASP A 105 8.70 18.62 -4.49
C ASP A 105 7.26 18.99 -4.87
N THR A 106 6.52 17.99 -5.32
CA THR A 106 5.14 18.12 -5.83
C THR A 106 4.08 17.95 -4.74
N SER A 107 2.83 18.27 -5.06
CA SER A 107 1.67 17.99 -4.22
C SER A 107 1.50 16.49 -3.95
N GLU A 108 1.76 15.66 -4.94
CA GLU A 108 1.63 14.20 -4.91
C GLU A 108 2.64 13.61 -3.93
N ARG A 109 3.89 14.10 -3.98
CA ARG A 109 4.92 13.74 -3.01
C ARG A 109 4.50 14.10 -1.59
N ARG A 110 4.04 15.34 -1.37
CA ARG A 110 3.59 15.80 -0.04
C ARG A 110 2.41 14.97 0.48
N ALA A 111 1.44 14.66 -0.39
CA ALA A 111 0.29 13.83 -0.05
C ALA A 111 0.69 12.43 0.43
N GLN A 112 1.70 11.81 -0.20
CA GLN A 112 2.23 10.53 0.29
C GLN A 112 2.90 10.68 1.65
N LEU A 113 3.74 11.69 1.85
CA LEU A 113 4.42 11.93 3.13
C LEU A 113 3.42 12.17 4.26
N ASP A 114 2.39 12.99 4.03
CA ASP A 114 1.30 13.21 4.99
C ASP A 114 0.54 11.91 5.29
N GLY A 115 0.35 11.07 4.26
CA GLY A 115 -0.23 9.74 4.39
C GLY A 115 0.63 8.80 5.22
N TYR A 116 1.96 8.85 5.07
CA TYR A 116 2.89 8.08 5.87
C TYR A 116 2.88 8.50 7.33
N ASP A 117 2.73 9.78 7.62
CA ASP A 117 2.59 10.26 9.00
C ASP A 117 1.29 9.78 9.65
N ARG A 118 0.20 9.67 8.87
CA ARG A 118 -1.03 8.99 9.32
C ARG A 118 -0.76 7.51 9.63
N VAL A 119 -0.10 6.79 8.72
CA VAL A 119 0.25 5.37 8.89
C VAL A 119 1.11 5.15 10.14
N ARG A 120 2.15 5.97 10.35
CA ARG A 120 3.00 5.92 11.54
C ARG A 120 2.22 6.12 12.82
N ARG A 121 1.31 7.10 12.86
CA ARG A 121 0.46 7.35 14.03
C ARG A 121 -0.47 6.18 14.36
N ILE A 122 -1.05 5.54 13.35
CA ILE A 122 -1.95 4.39 13.55
C ILE A 122 -1.18 3.17 14.05
N LEU A 123 0.04 2.94 13.55
CA LEU A 123 0.87 1.80 13.94
C LEU A 123 1.71 2.03 15.19
N HIS A 124 1.72 3.26 15.72
CA HIS A 124 2.52 3.59 16.90
C HIS A 124 2.06 2.76 18.11
N THR A 125 3.03 2.14 18.78
CA THR A 125 2.82 1.42 20.03
C THR A 125 3.90 1.85 21.01
N ASP A 126 3.54 2.09 22.27
CA ASP A 126 4.49 2.48 23.32
C ASP A 126 5.36 1.31 23.81
N SER A 127 5.10 0.11 23.29
CA SER A 127 5.82 -1.11 23.63
C SER A 127 6.23 -1.86 22.37
N SER A 128 7.30 -2.64 22.46
CA SER A 128 7.75 -3.48 21.36
C SER A 128 6.77 -4.63 21.14
N ALA A 129 6.20 -4.71 19.93
CA ALA A 129 5.36 -5.83 19.54
C ALA A 129 6.07 -7.18 19.75
N ALA A 130 7.37 -7.26 19.44
CA ALA A 130 8.16 -8.47 19.64
C ALA A 130 8.32 -8.83 21.13
N ALA A 131 8.57 -7.83 21.98
CA ALA A 131 8.65 -8.05 23.43
C ALA A 131 7.31 -8.49 24.03
N ASN A 132 6.22 -7.88 23.58
CA ASN A 132 4.85 -8.26 24.00
C ASN A 132 4.55 -9.71 23.61
N VAL A 133 4.85 -10.09 22.37
CA VAL A 133 4.66 -11.46 21.88
C VAL A 133 5.52 -12.45 22.67
N ALA A 134 6.81 -12.14 22.91
CA ALA A 134 7.70 -12.98 23.70
C ALA A 134 7.17 -13.19 25.13
N ALA A 135 6.68 -12.14 25.79
CA ALA A 135 6.10 -12.23 27.13
C ALA A 135 4.83 -13.09 27.16
N LEU A 136 3.96 -12.98 26.15
CA LEU A 136 2.74 -13.80 26.03
C LEU A 136 3.08 -15.28 25.79
N ILE A 137 4.07 -15.57 24.94
CA ILE A 137 4.54 -16.95 24.70
C ILE A 137 5.10 -17.55 25.99
N LEU A 138 5.98 -16.82 26.70
CA LEU A 138 6.56 -17.29 27.96
C LEU A 138 5.49 -17.55 29.04
N ARG A 139 4.48 -16.67 29.16
CA ARG A 139 3.34 -16.89 30.07
C ARG A 139 2.54 -18.13 29.71
N SER A 140 2.30 -18.38 28.41
CA SER A 140 1.59 -19.56 27.95
C SER A 140 2.34 -20.86 28.26
N LEU A 141 3.68 -20.83 28.17
CA LEU A 141 4.54 -21.98 28.47
C LEU A 141 4.74 -22.23 29.97
N GLY A 142 4.77 -21.15 30.78
CA GLY A 142 4.94 -21.21 32.24
C GLY A 142 3.66 -21.42 33.04
N GLY A 143 2.50 -21.50 32.38
CA GLY A 143 1.20 -21.82 32.98
C GLY A 143 0.98 -23.31 33.23
N ARG A 144 1.96 -23.99 33.83
CA ARG A 144 1.80 -25.28 34.52
C ARG A 144 2.18 -25.10 35.98
#